data_AF-A0A2A3TY26-F1
#
_entry.id   AF-A0A2A3TY26-F1
#
_cell.length_a   1.000
_cell.length_b   1.000
_cell.length_c   1.000
_cell.angle_alpha   90.00
_cell.angle_beta   90.00
_cell.angle_gamma   90.00
#
_symmetry.space_group_name_H-M   'P 1'
#
loop_
_entity.id
_entity.type
_entity.pdbx_description
1 polymer ?
#
loop_
_entity_poly.entity_id
_entity_poly.type
_entity_poly.pdbx_seq_one_letter_code
_entity_poly.pdbx_strand_id
1 'polypeptide(L)'
;MNKITKTIVLVLTTALAFCMVTGYVAEASSTVPKSLRHEWYQPLKNVKDPMFIKLKSHAMDSGSKAFHHKISGKDLQVIKKSKGWYQIGYTGNNNPTYKVTERKVSGKKRTVLLKKNSSHSHYADVFLIGKKTKMSLGESSVYLG
;
A
#
# COMPACT_ATOMS: atom_id res chain seq x y z
N MET A 1 -57.50 -25.08 41.65
CA MET A 1 -57.37 -23.63 41.40
C MET A 1 -56.98 -22.96 42.70
N ASN A 2 -55.80 -22.35 42.78
CA ASN A 2 -55.48 -21.29 43.74
C ASN A 2 -54.33 -20.45 43.16
N LYS A 3 -54.60 -19.16 42.99
CA LYS A 3 -53.74 -18.11 42.42
C LYS A 3 -53.09 -17.33 43.57
N ILE A 4 -51.77 -17.35 43.70
CA ILE A 4 -50.93 -16.47 44.55
C ILE A 4 -49.51 -16.63 43.95
N THR A 5 -48.63 -15.67 43.67
CA THR A 5 -48.58 -14.20 43.62
C THR A 5 -47.29 -13.86 42.85
N LYS A 6 -47.26 -12.70 42.20
CA LYS A 6 -46.11 -12.14 41.46
C LYS A 6 -44.81 -12.17 42.27
N THR A 7 -43.70 -12.55 41.65
CA THR A 7 -42.37 -12.05 42.02
C THR A 7 -41.57 -11.84 40.74
N ILE A 8 -41.34 -10.57 40.42
CA ILE A 8 -40.39 -10.12 39.43
C ILE A 8 -39.03 -10.19 40.12
N VAL A 9 -38.14 -11.07 39.67
CA VAL A 9 -36.70 -10.95 39.94
C VAL A 9 -35.99 -10.76 38.61
N LEU A 10 -35.64 -9.50 38.38
CA LEU A 10 -34.66 -9.05 37.40
C LEU A 10 -33.31 -9.67 37.76
N VAL A 11 -32.80 -10.60 36.95
CA VAL A 11 -31.37 -10.92 36.95
C VAL A 11 -30.83 -10.64 35.56
N LEU A 12 -30.32 -9.41 35.46
CA LEU A 12 -29.47 -8.89 34.41
C LEU A 12 -28.21 -9.77 34.30
N THR A 13 -28.26 -10.85 33.52
CA THR A 13 -27.05 -11.58 33.14
C THR A 13 -26.59 -11.07 31.79
N THR A 14 -25.67 -10.12 31.89
CA THR A 14 -24.78 -9.61 30.86
C THR A 14 -24.51 -10.60 29.74
N ALA A 15 -25.07 -10.32 28.57
CA ALA A 15 -24.54 -10.78 27.30
C ALA A 15 -23.15 -10.15 27.12
N LEU A 16 -22.13 -10.77 27.71
CA LEU A 16 -20.75 -10.64 27.25
C LEU A 16 -20.65 -11.45 25.96
N ALA A 17 -21.26 -10.91 24.90
CA ALA A 17 -20.80 -11.16 23.55
C ALA A 17 -19.35 -10.65 23.55
N PHE A 18 -18.43 -11.55 23.84
CA PHE A 18 -17.02 -11.36 23.63
C PHE A 18 -16.89 -11.21 22.11
N CYS A 19 -17.08 -9.98 21.63
CA CYS A 19 -16.58 -9.55 20.35
C CYS A 19 -15.07 -9.72 20.43
N MET A 20 -14.60 -10.95 20.21
CA MET A 20 -13.26 -11.18 19.71
C MET A 20 -13.24 -10.46 18.37
N VAL A 21 -12.93 -9.17 18.43
CA VAL A 21 -12.29 -8.47 17.34
C VAL A 21 -10.97 -9.20 17.18
N THR A 22 -11.00 -10.35 16.52
CA THR A 22 -9.83 -10.94 15.91
C THR A 22 -9.38 -9.90 14.92
N GLY A 23 -8.46 -9.03 15.37
CA GLY A 23 -7.74 -8.15 14.47
C GLY A 23 -7.10 -9.07 13.45
N TYR A 24 -7.67 -9.15 12.25
CA TYR A 24 -7.11 -9.90 11.15
C TYR A 24 -5.70 -9.36 10.95
N VAL A 25 -4.70 -10.10 11.42
CA VAL A 25 -3.30 -9.80 11.12
C VAL A 25 -3.22 -9.92 9.61
N ALA A 26 -3.02 -8.79 8.94
CA ALA A 26 -3.00 -8.75 7.48
C ALA A 26 -1.98 -9.77 6.98
N GLU A 27 -2.47 -10.82 6.32
CA GLU A 27 -1.65 -11.95 5.90
C GLU A 27 -0.57 -11.47 4.94
N ALA A 28 0.67 -11.79 5.27
CA ALA A 28 1.80 -11.51 4.41
C ALA A 28 1.78 -12.47 3.22
N SER A 29 1.88 -11.94 2.02
CA SER A 29 1.98 -12.70 0.78
C SER A 29 3.35 -12.49 0.14
N SER A 30 3.83 -13.45 -0.65
CA SER A 30 4.95 -13.25 -1.56
C SER A 30 4.50 -12.83 -2.98
N THR A 31 3.22 -12.49 -3.13
CA THR A 31 2.61 -12.15 -4.42
C THR A 31 2.22 -10.67 -4.49
N VAL A 32 2.88 -9.91 -5.36
CA VAL A 32 2.52 -8.52 -5.63
C VAL A 32 1.16 -8.47 -6.34
N PRO A 33 0.21 -7.60 -5.96
CA PRO A 33 -1.07 -7.46 -6.64
C PRO A 33 -0.93 -7.08 -8.12
N LYS A 34 -1.77 -7.62 -9.01
CA LYS A 34 -1.68 -7.39 -10.47
C LYS A 34 -1.64 -5.90 -10.85
N SER A 35 -2.42 -5.05 -10.19
CA SER A 35 -2.46 -3.61 -10.47
C SER A 35 -1.12 -2.90 -10.23
N LEU A 36 -0.27 -3.44 -9.36
CA LEU A 36 1.05 -2.89 -9.06
C LEU A 36 2.14 -3.40 -10.02
N ARG A 37 1.88 -4.46 -10.80
CA ARG A 37 2.90 -5.16 -11.61
C ARG A 37 3.23 -4.44 -12.91
N HIS A 38 4.04 -3.40 -12.81
CA HIS A 38 4.54 -2.65 -13.97
C HIS A 38 5.99 -2.23 -13.77
N GLU A 39 6.56 -1.65 -14.83
CA GLU A 39 7.77 -0.85 -14.73
C GLU A 39 7.40 0.62 -14.53
N TRP A 40 7.54 1.05 -13.29
CA TRP A 40 7.25 2.39 -12.84
C TRP A 40 8.52 3.23 -12.86
N TYR A 41 8.42 4.47 -13.32
CA TYR A 41 9.54 5.40 -13.42
C TYR A 41 9.13 6.75 -12.84
N GLN A 42 10.08 7.51 -12.31
CA GLN A 42 9.89 8.92 -11.95
C GLN A 42 10.61 9.82 -13.00
N PRO A 43 10.08 9.91 -14.23
CA PRO A 43 10.75 10.59 -15.33
C PRO A 43 10.63 12.12 -15.21
N LEU A 44 11.58 12.77 -14.53
CA LEU A 44 11.65 14.23 -14.48
C LEU A 44 12.14 14.80 -15.83
N LYS A 45 11.68 16.00 -16.21
CA LYS A 45 12.04 16.65 -17.50
C LYS A 45 13.56 16.77 -17.74
N ASN A 46 14.35 16.99 -16.70
CA ASN A 46 15.80 17.24 -16.80
C ASN A 46 16.66 16.08 -16.26
N VAL A 47 16.08 14.90 -16.04
CA VAL A 47 16.80 13.74 -15.50
C VAL A 47 16.91 12.65 -16.56
N LYS A 48 18.15 12.33 -16.95
CA LYS A 48 18.45 11.29 -17.94
C LYS A 48 18.17 9.88 -17.40
N ASP A 49 18.58 9.63 -16.17
CA ASP A 49 18.46 8.34 -15.48
C ASP A 49 17.42 8.43 -14.35
N PRO A 50 16.13 8.25 -14.65
CA PRO A 50 15.09 8.36 -13.64
C PRO A 50 15.14 7.20 -12.65
N MET A 51 14.69 7.47 -11.42
CA MET A 51 14.35 6.42 -10.48
C MET A 51 13.30 5.48 -11.08
N PHE A 52 13.40 4.20 -10.75
CA PHE A 52 12.48 3.17 -11.22
C PHE A 52 12.09 2.21 -10.10
N ILE A 53 10.92 1.60 -10.27
CA ILE A 53 10.41 0.49 -9.49
C ILE A 53 9.77 -0.49 -10.46
N LYS A 54 10.36 -1.67 -10.61
CA LYS A 54 9.81 -2.78 -11.41
C LYS A 54 9.21 -3.79 -10.46
N LEU A 55 7.91 -4.01 -10.57
CA LEU A 55 7.18 -4.97 -9.76
C LEU A 55 6.70 -6.10 -10.66
N LYS A 56 7.06 -7.33 -10.30
CA LYS A 56 6.56 -8.58 -10.89
C LYS A 56 5.81 -9.37 -9.82
N SER A 57 5.18 -10.49 -10.19
CA SER A 57 4.41 -11.30 -9.25
C SER A 57 5.19 -11.66 -7.99
N HIS A 58 6.45 -12.10 -8.12
CA HIS A 58 7.30 -12.57 -7.01
C HIS A 58 8.68 -11.91 -7.00
N ALA A 59 8.79 -10.72 -7.58
CA ALA A 59 10.06 -9.99 -7.61
C ALA A 59 9.85 -8.48 -7.66
N MET A 60 10.84 -7.77 -7.13
CA MET A 60 10.95 -6.32 -7.18
C MET A 60 12.39 -5.93 -7.55
N ASP A 61 12.53 -4.92 -8.40
CA ASP A 61 13.80 -4.24 -8.69
C ASP A 61 13.56 -2.73 -8.62
N SER A 62 14.28 -2.01 -7.76
CA SER A 62 14.09 -0.57 -7.61
C SER A 62 15.38 0.17 -7.38
N GLY A 63 15.51 1.35 -7.97
CA GLY A 63 16.70 2.19 -7.84
C GLY A 63 16.81 3.17 -8.99
N SER A 64 18.04 3.44 -9.40
CA SER A 64 18.41 4.22 -10.57
C SER A 64 19.39 3.41 -11.43
N LYS A 65 19.96 4.03 -12.47
CA LYS A 65 21.06 3.42 -13.22
C LYS A 65 22.31 3.15 -12.35
N ALA A 66 22.56 3.99 -11.35
CA ALA A 66 23.78 3.94 -10.54
C ALA A 66 23.72 2.92 -9.40
N PHE A 67 22.53 2.68 -8.85
CA PHE A 67 22.31 1.74 -7.74
C PHE A 67 20.91 1.16 -7.85
N HIS A 68 20.74 -0.12 -7.49
CA HIS A 68 19.42 -0.71 -7.38
C HIS A 68 19.40 -1.91 -6.45
N HIS A 69 18.22 -2.18 -5.91
CA HIS A 69 17.95 -3.25 -4.98
C HIS A 69 16.98 -4.24 -5.64
N LYS A 70 17.34 -5.52 -5.59
CA LYS A 70 16.52 -6.62 -6.12
C LYS A 70 16.08 -7.53 -4.98
N ILE A 71 14.81 -7.92 -5.00
CA ILE A 71 14.20 -8.83 -4.01
C ILE A 71 13.32 -9.81 -4.76
N SER A 72 13.33 -11.09 -4.39
CA SER A 72 12.49 -12.10 -5.04
C SER A 72 12.16 -13.30 -4.15
N GLY A 73 11.13 -14.03 -4.52
CA GLY A 73 10.79 -15.32 -3.90
C GLY A 73 10.49 -15.18 -2.41
N LYS A 74 11.13 -16.02 -1.59
CA LYS A 74 10.94 -16.06 -0.13
C LYS A 74 11.35 -14.78 0.60
N ASP A 75 12.23 -13.99 -0.01
CA ASP A 75 12.72 -12.75 0.58
C ASP A 75 11.78 -11.58 0.29
N LEU A 76 10.84 -11.73 -0.64
CA LEU A 76 9.83 -10.73 -0.94
C LEU A 76 8.59 -10.91 -0.06
N GLN A 77 8.24 -9.85 0.66
CA GLN A 77 7.03 -9.81 1.48
C GLN A 77 6.12 -8.64 1.04
N VAL A 78 4.84 -8.95 0.93
CA VAL A 78 3.76 -8.05 0.53
C VAL A 78 2.70 -8.07 1.63
N ILE A 79 2.44 -6.91 2.23
CA ILE A 79 1.42 -6.76 3.26
C ILE A 79 0.39 -5.73 2.80
N LYS A 80 -0.85 -6.18 2.63
CA LYS A 80 -1.97 -5.28 2.33
C LYS A 80 -2.25 -4.39 3.54
N LYS A 81 -2.37 -3.09 3.28
CA LYS A 81 -2.74 -2.06 4.26
C LYS A 81 -4.10 -1.49 3.92
N SER A 82 -4.60 -0.64 4.81
CA SER A 82 -5.86 0.07 4.61
C SER A 82 -5.81 0.99 3.39
N LYS A 83 -6.99 1.37 2.88
CA LYS A 83 -7.16 2.35 1.79
C LYS A 83 -6.39 2.01 0.49
N GLY A 84 -6.16 0.72 0.23
CA GLY A 84 -5.52 0.22 -1.00
C GLY A 84 -4.00 0.36 -1.04
N TRP A 85 -3.37 0.61 0.11
CA TRP A 85 -1.91 0.63 0.23
C TRP A 85 -1.34 -0.78 0.41
N TYR A 86 -0.10 -1.00 -0.01
CA TYR A 86 0.64 -2.25 0.14
C TYR A 86 2.06 -1.95 0.59
N GLN A 87 2.51 -2.55 1.68
CA GLN A 87 3.93 -2.59 2.02
C GLN A 87 4.59 -3.70 1.21
N ILE A 88 5.68 -3.39 0.49
CA ILE A 88 6.39 -4.36 -0.34
C ILE A 88 7.88 -4.16 -0.10
N GLY A 89 8.55 -5.19 0.39
CA GLY A 89 9.97 -5.11 0.72
C GLY A 89 10.54 -6.48 1.09
N TYR A 90 11.65 -6.45 1.83
CA TYR A 90 12.27 -7.66 2.36
C TYR A 90 11.41 -8.23 3.49
N THR A 91 11.32 -9.56 3.58
CA THR A 91 10.72 -10.23 4.74
C THR A 91 11.33 -9.68 6.04
N GLY A 92 10.49 -9.18 6.94
CA GLY A 92 10.92 -8.54 8.21
C GLY A 92 11.25 -7.04 8.11
N ASN A 93 11.43 -6.48 6.91
CA ASN A 93 11.57 -5.04 6.67
C ASN A 93 10.81 -4.61 5.40
N ASN A 94 9.53 -4.32 5.57
CA ASN A 94 8.58 -4.13 4.46
C ASN A 94 8.39 -2.67 4.05
N ASN A 95 9.33 -1.79 4.36
CA ASN A 95 9.34 -0.44 3.79
C ASN A 95 9.95 -0.50 2.38
N PRO A 96 9.39 0.24 1.41
CA PRO A 96 8.38 1.31 1.53
C PRO A 96 6.92 0.86 1.25
N THR A 97 5.95 1.79 1.26
CA THR A 97 4.51 1.52 1.02
C THR A 97 4.04 2.09 -0.33
N TYR A 98 3.23 1.32 -1.06
CA TYR A 98 2.83 1.57 -2.44
C TYR A 98 1.33 1.61 -2.63
N LYS A 99 0.86 2.43 -3.57
CA LYS A 99 -0.54 2.43 -4.01
C LYS A 99 -0.64 2.86 -5.48
N VAL A 100 -1.47 2.16 -6.25
CA VAL A 100 -1.86 2.62 -7.58
C VAL A 100 -3.11 3.49 -7.48
N THR A 101 -3.10 4.62 -8.16
CA THR A 101 -4.23 5.55 -8.26
C THR A 101 -4.16 6.32 -9.57
N GLU A 102 -5.17 7.14 -9.85
CA GLU A 102 -5.11 8.10 -10.94
C GLU A 102 -4.73 9.50 -10.44
N ARG A 103 -3.91 10.23 -11.20
CA ARG A 103 -3.56 11.65 -10.96
C ARG A 103 -3.41 12.42 -12.26
N LYS A 104 -3.58 13.74 -12.21
CA LYS A 104 -3.27 14.64 -13.32
C LYS A 104 -1.74 14.85 -13.38
N VAL A 105 -1.12 14.47 -14.48
CA VAL A 105 0.31 14.67 -14.77
C VAL A 105 0.46 15.18 -16.20
N SER A 106 1.12 16.32 -16.36
CA SER A 106 1.24 17.06 -17.60
C SER A 106 -0.12 17.31 -18.25
N GLY A 107 -1.07 17.78 -17.45
CA GLY A 107 -2.42 18.13 -17.91
C GLY A 107 -3.38 16.95 -18.13
N LYS A 108 -2.91 15.70 -18.12
CA LYS A 108 -3.73 14.50 -18.42
C LYS A 108 -3.88 13.61 -17.19
N LYS A 109 -5.05 12.98 -17.02
CA LYS A 109 -5.28 11.96 -16.00
C LYS A 109 -4.52 10.69 -16.39
N ARG A 110 -3.76 10.13 -15.47
CA ARG A 110 -2.88 8.97 -15.69
C ARG A 110 -2.91 8.06 -14.48
N THR A 111 -2.76 6.76 -14.72
CA THR A 111 -2.43 5.78 -13.70
C THR A 111 -1.00 6.04 -13.20
N VAL A 112 -0.87 6.19 -11.89
CA VAL A 112 0.40 6.43 -11.21
C VAL A 112 0.59 5.45 -10.08
N LEU A 113 1.85 5.16 -9.77
CA LEU A 113 2.25 4.53 -8.52
C LEU A 113 2.67 5.61 -7.55
N LEU A 114 2.02 5.62 -6.38
CA LEU A 114 2.46 6.40 -5.23
C LEU A 114 3.36 5.54 -4.35
N LYS A 115 4.50 6.08 -3.93
CA LYS A 115 5.43 5.45 -2.99
C LYS A 115 5.63 6.35 -1.78
N LYS A 116 5.30 5.86 -0.59
CA LYS A 116 5.67 6.48 0.68
C LYS A 116 6.90 5.79 1.27
N ASN A 117 7.86 6.55 1.75
CA ASN A 117 9.04 5.97 2.42
C ASN A 117 8.69 5.16 3.68
N SER A 118 7.59 5.51 4.35
CA SER A 118 7.04 4.75 5.48
C SER A 118 5.50 4.80 5.48
N SER A 119 4.86 4.00 6.32
CA SER A 119 3.40 4.03 6.48
C SER A 119 2.85 5.39 6.94
N HIS A 120 3.66 6.18 7.66
CA HIS A 120 3.27 7.47 8.27
C HIS A 120 3.66 8.69 7.43
N SER A 121 4.29 8.51 6.27
CA SER A 121 4.69 9.65 5.43
C SER A 121 3.46 10.43 4.94
N HIS A 122 3.46 11.73 5.15
CA HIS A 122 2.48 12.68 4.59
C HIS A 122 2.73 12.96 3.11
N TYR A 123 3.88 12.55 2.56
CA TYR A 123 4.20 12.68 1.15
C TYR A 123 4.38 11.32 0.49
N ALA A 124 3.99 11.25 -0.77
CA ALA A 124 4.35 10.14 -1.65
C ALA A 124 5.00 10.63 -2.93
N ASP A 125 6.05 9.93 -3.34
CA ASP A 125 6.66 10.06 -4.66
C ASP A 125 5.70 9.52 -5.73
N VAL A 126 5.67 10.17 -6.89
CA VAL A 126 4.82 9.81 -8.02
C VAL A 126 5.66 9.14 -9.11
N PHE A 127 5.28 7.93 -9.49
CA PHE A 127 5.86 7.19 -10.60
C PHE A 127 4.82 6.91 -11.69
N LEU A 128 5.26 6.91 -12.96
CA LEU A 128 4.47 6.66 -14.16
C LEU A 128 4.87 5.33 -14.80
N ILE A 129 3.96 4.74 -15.56
CA ILE A 129 4.29 3.60 -16.42
C ILE A 129 5.16 4.09 -17.59
N GLY A 130 6.36 3.52 -17.71
CA GLY A 130 7.33 3.88 -18.75
C GLY A 130 7.95 5.29 -18.59
N LYS A 131 8.82 5.65 -19.55
CA LYS A 131 9.66 6.88 -19.49
C LYS A 131 9.25 7.99 -20.46
N LYS A 132 8.23 7.76 -21.31
CA LYS A 132 7.85 8.65 -22.42
C LYS A 132 7.29 9.98 -21.93
N THR A 133 6.38 9.93 -20.95
CA THR A 133 5.84 11.16 -20.34
C THR A 133 6.85 11.66 -19.33
N LYS A 134 7.21 12.95 -19.38
CA LYS A 134 8.06 13.60 -18.39
C LYS A 134 7.21 14.45 -17.46
N MET A 135 7.46 14.37 -16.15
CA MET A 135 6.80 15.17 -15.13
C MET A 135 7.67 16.36 -14.70
N SER A 136 7.04 17.42 -14.23
CA SER A 136 7.74 18.49 -13.50
C SER A 136 8.13 18.02 -12.09
N LEU A 137 9.02 18.76 -11.43
CA LEU A 137 9.37 18.48 -10.03
C LEU A 137 8.16 18.62 -9.10
N GLY A 138 7.28 19.60 -9.35
CA GLY A 138 6.06 19.76 -8.55
C GLY A 138 5.05 18.61 -8.72
N GLU A 139 5.13 17.86 -9.82
CA GLU A 139 4.30 16.70 -10.07
C GLU A 139 4.89 15.39 -9.51
N SER A 140 6.16 15.40 -9.09
CA SER A 140 6.87 14.19 -8.67
C SER A 140 6.60 13.77 -7.24
N SER A 141 5.87 14.59 -6.48
CA SER A 141 5.46 14.31 -5.11
C SER A 141 4.03 14.81 -4.86
N VAL A 142 3.31 14.16 -3.94
CA VAL A 142 1.98 14.58 -3.50
C VAL A 142 1.89 14.58 -1.98
N TYR A 143 1.27 15.61 -1.42
CA TYR A 143 0.82 15.65 -0.02
C TYR A 143 -0.48 14.86 0.17
N LEU A 144 -0.53 13.99 1.18
CA LEU A 144 -1.59 13.01 1.41
C LEU A 144 -2.54 13.38 2.56
N GLY A 145 -2.28 14.50 3.26
CA GLY A 145 -2.94 14.82 4.53
C GLY A 145 -2.08 14.41 5.72
#